data_AF-A0A2E1KHL7-F1
#
_entry.id   AF-A0A2E1KHL7-F1
#
_cell.length_a   1.000
_cell.length_b   1.000
_cell.length_c   1.000
_cell.angle_alpha   90.00
_cell.angle_beta   90.00
_cell.angle_gamma   90.00
#
_symmetry.space_group_name_H-M   'P 1'
#
loop_
_entity.id
_entity.type
_entity.pdbx_description
1 polymer ?
#
loop_
_entity_poly.entity_id
_entity_poly.type
_entity_poly.pdbx_seq_one_letter_code
_entity_poly.pdbx_strand_id
1 'polypeptide(L)'
;MIPHERSLIQKLQGKPFAFIGVNSDAKEPALASVERHQINWRSFWDGGSPQGPIARAYEVQYWPAIYLIDGNGVIQHKNLRGAELDQALDQMVAQLETPSETKEAAVPVDKQAP
;
A
#
# COMPACT_ATOMS: atom_id res chain seq x y z
N MET A 1 14.82 1.77 3.04
CA MET A 1 13.45 1.88 3.55
C MET A 1 13.15 3.36 3.81
N ILE A 2 13.06 3.85 5.05
CA ILE A 2 12.42 5.16 5.37
C ILE A 2 12.81 6.35 4.47
N PRO A 3 14.10 6.61 4.16
CA PRO A 3 14.46 7.70 3.25
C PRO A 3 13.90 7.52 1.83
N HIS A 4 13.86 6.28 1.33
CA HIS A 4 13.30 5.94 0.02
C HIS A 4 11.78 6.14 0.01
N GLU A 5 11.06 5.66 1.03
CA GLU A 5 9.60 5.88 1.09
C GLU A 5 9.23 7.36 1.20
N ARG A 6 10.02 8.15 1.94
CA ARG A 6 9.85 9.60 1.99
C ARG A 6 10.02 10.25 0.61
N SER A 7 11.00 9.78 -0.17
CA SER A 7 11.25 10.27 -1.52
C SER A 7 10.10 9.93 -2.47
N LEU A 8 9.45 8.77 -2.30
CA LEU A 8 8.29 8.36 -3.09
C LEU A 8 7.09 9.28 -2.86
N ILE A 9 6.84 9.66 -1.61
CA ILE A 9 5.76 10.59 -1.25
C ILE A 9 5.96 11.96 -1.91
N GLN A 10 7.20 12.44 -1.95
CA GLN A 10 7.53 13.70 -2.63
C GLN A 10 7.39 13.55 -4.15
N LYS A 11 7.93 12.47 -4.73
CA LYS A 11 7.85 12.18 -6.18
C LYS A 11 6.41 12.10 -6.68
N LEU A 12 5.53 11.47 -5.91
CA LEU A 12 4.14 11.18 -6.28
C LEU A 12 3.14 12.18 -5.69
N GLN A 13 3.62 13.32 -5.19
CA GLN A 13 2.74 14.37 -4.68
C GLN A 13 1.82 14.89 -5.79
N GLY A 14 0.52 14.92 -5.53
CA GLY A 14 -0.50 15.34 -6.50
C GLY A 14 -0.92 14.27 -7.50
N LYS A 15 -0.30 13.07 -7.46
CA LYS A 15 -0.72 11.89 -8.22
C LYS A 15 -1.83 11.13 -7.49
N PRO A 16 -2.61 10.26 -8.15
CA PRO A 16 -3.59 9.37 -7.51
C PRO A 16 -2.89 8.24 -6.72
N PHE A 17 -2.13 8.63 -5.69
CA PHE A 17 -1.30 7.76 -4.87
C PHE A 17 -1.40 8.13 -3.40
N ALA A 18 -1.44 7.11 -2.54
CA ALA A 18 -1.38 7.29 -1.09
C ALA A 18 -0.38 6.30 -0.49
N PHE A 19 0.51 6.81 0.36
CA PHE A 19 1.39 5.99 1.19
C PHE A 19 0.81 5.92 2.62
N ILE A 20 0.64 4.71 3.15
CA ILE A 20 0.14 4.45 4.51
C ILE A 20 1.14 3.59 5.26
N GLY A 21 1.58 4.06 6.43
CA GLY A 21 2.40 3.28 7.36
C GLY A 21 1.55 2.51 8.37
N VAL A 22 1.98 1.32 8.75
CA VAL A 22 1.41 0.56 9.87
C VAL A 22 2.58 0.19 10.79
N ASN A 23 2.52 0.65 12.04
CA ASN A 23 3.56 0.39 13.04
C ASN A 23 3.02 -0.53 14.14
N SER A 24 3.79 -1.56 14.47
CA SER A 24 3.44 -2.59 15.46
C SER A 24 4.29 -2.52 16.74
N ASP A 25 5.15 -1.51 16.88
CA ASP A 25 5.96 -1.32 18.08
C ASP A 25 5.10 -0.82 19.24
N ALA A 26 5.60 -0.94 20.47
CA ALA A 26 5.01 -0.24 21.61
C ALA A 26 4.85 1.26 21.30
N LYS A 27 3.84 1.89 21.92
CA LYS A 27 3.37 3.23 21.54
C LYS A 27 4.46 4.30 21.61
N GLU A 28 5.25 4.31 22.66
CA GLU A 28 6.30 5.31 22.87
C GLU A 28 7.43 5.19 21.82
N PRO A 29 8.01 4.01 21.56
CA PRO A 29 8.91 3.81 20.42
C PRO A 29 8.31 4.19 19.07
N ALA A 30 7.03 3.89 18.83
CA ALA A 30 6.34 4.22 17.60
C ALA A 30 6.30 5.74 17.37
N LEU A 31 5.92 6.51 18.40
CA LEU A 31 5.90 7.97 18.36
C LEU A 31 7.31 8.56 18.20
N ALA A 32 8.29 8.04 18.92
CA ALA A 32 9.68 8.49 18.80
C ALA A 32 10.26 8.22 17.39
N SER A 33 9.82 7.14 16.74
CA SER A 33 10.19 6.82 15.36
C SER A 33 9.65 7.87 14.38
N VAL A 34 8.40 8.31 14.54
CA VAL A 34 7.79 9.36 13.69
C VAL A 34 8.63 10.64 13.71
N GLU A 35 9.03 11.08 14.90
CA GLU A 35 9.87 12.29 15.06
C GLU A 35 11.27 12.09 14.48
N ARG A 36 11.97 11.02 14.89
CA ARG A 36 13.34 10.71 14.46
C ARG A 36 13.45 10.61 12.94
N HIS A 37 12.46 9.97 12.33
CA HIS A 37 12.47 9.67 10.91
C HIS A 37 11.67 10.66 10.08
N GLN A 38 11.16 11.74 10.68
CA GLN A 38 10.39 12.78 9.99
C GLN A 38 9.31 12.16 9.08
N ILE A 39 8.57 11.20 9.63
CA ILE A 39 7.52 10.48 8.90
C ILE A 39 6.42 11.50 8.58
N ASN A 40 6.26 11.79 7.29
CA ASN A 40 5.32 12.78 6.76
C ASN A 40 4.11 12.15 6.05
N TRP A 41 3.94 10.84 6.18
CA TRP A 41 2.78 10.10 5.68
C TRP A 41 1.84 9.69 6.81
N ARG A 42 0.59 9.41 6.43
CA ARG A 42 -0.41 8.87 7.36
C ARG A 42 0.05 7.52 7.88
N SER A 43 0.00 7.35 9.20
CA SER A 43 0.41 6.12 9.86
C SER A 43 -0.62 5.66 10.89
N PHE A 44 -0.83 4.35 10.96
CA PHE A 44 -1.63 3.70 11.99
C PHE A 44 -0.73 3.00 13.01
N TRP A 45 -1.11 3.07 14.28
CA TRP A 45 -0.53 2.24 15.33
C TRP A 45 -1.37 0.98 15.49
N ASP A 46 -0.76 -0.17 15.28
CA ASP A 46 -1.43 -1.48 15.22
C ASP A 46 -1.44 -2.20 16.57
N GLY A 47 -1.67 -1.45 17.65
CA GLY A 47 -1.86 -2.02 18.99
C GLY A 47 -0.60 -2.54 19.69
N GLY A 48 0.59 -2.25 19.18
CA GLY A 48 1.85 -2.53 19.87
C GLY A 48 2.26 -4.01 19.93
N SER A 49 1.77 -4.80 18.98
CA SER A 49 2.14 -6.20 18.80
C SER A 49 2.34 -6.50 17.33
N PRO A 50 3.31 -7.35 16.93
CA PRO A 50 3.41 -7.83 15.56
C PRO A 50 2.20 -8.66 15.09
N GLN A 51 1.26 -8.97 16.00
CA GLN A 51 -0.03 -9.59 15.73
C GLN A 51 -1.20 -8.62 15.98
N GLY A 52 -0.99 -7.33 15.74
CA GLY A 52 -2.06 -6.33 15.74
C GLY A 52 -3.22 -6.65 14.79
N PRO A 53 -4.38 -6.01 14.95
CA PRO A 53 -5.56 -6.27 14.12
C PRO A 53 -5.28 -6.11 12.61
N ILE A 54 -4.50 -5.12 12.18
CA ILE A 54 -4.16 -4.90 10.77
C ILE A 54 -3.16 -5.96 10.30
N ALA A 55 -2.09 -6.20 11.06
CA ALA A 55 -1.08 -7.21 10.73
C ALA A 55 -1.70 -8.61 10.58
N ARG A 56 -2.67 -8.96 11.43
CA ARG A 56 -3.44 -10.22 11.31
C ARG A 56 -4.30 -10.24 10.05
N ALA A 57 -5.05 -9.17 9.79
CA ALA A 57 -5.94 -9.10 8.62
C ALA A 57 -5.18 -9.20 7.29
N TYR A 58 -3.95 -8.70 7.24
CA TYR A 58 -3.07 -8.75 6.06
C TYR A 58 -2.10 -9.93 6.06
N GLU A 59 -2.23 -10.84 7.04
CA GLU A 59 -1.37 -12.02 7.22
C GLU A 59 0.13 -11.69 7.18
N VAL A 60 0.54 -10.64 7.89
CA VAL A 60 1.93 -10.20 7.93
C VAL A 60 2.79 -11.25 8.65
N GLN A 61 3.74 -11.84 7.91
CA GLN A 61 4.64 -12.87 8.44
C GLN A 61 6.02 -12.34 8.84
N TYR A 62 6.43 -11.21 8.27
CA TYR A 62 7.74 -10.60 8.52
C TYR A 62 7.68 -9.09 8.33
N TRP A 63 8.64 -8.41 8.93
CA TRP A 63 8.78 -6.96 8.86
C TRP A 63 10.12 -6.58 8.22
N PRO A 64 10.17 -5.58 7.32
CA PRO A 64 9.02 -4.84 6.80
C PRO A 64 8.21 -5.67 5.80
N ALA A 65 6.89 -5.46 5.77
CA ALA A 65 5.99 -5.93 4.71
C ALA A 65 5.48 -4.73 3.87
N ILE A 66 5.43 -4.88 2.55
CA ILE A 66 4.89 -3.84 1.64
C ILE A 66 3.81 -4.47 0.77
N TYR A 67 2.71 -3.75 0.59
CA TYR A 67 1.60 -4.12 -0.28
C TYR A 67 1.31 -2.96 -1.23
N LEU A 68 1.23 -3.24 -2.53
CA LEU A 68 0.68 -2.30 -3.50
C LEU A 68 -0.77 -2.68 -3.78
N ILE A 69 -1.68 -1.74 -3.52
CA ILE A 69 -3.12 -1.94 -3.61
C ILE A 69 -3.66 -0.98 -4.67
N ASP A 70 -4.49 -1.48 -5.59
CA ASP A 70 -5.09 -0.66 -6.64
C ASP A 70 -6.34 0.10 -6.16
N GLY A 71 -6.93 0.90 -7.06
CA GLY A 71 -8.15 1.67 -6.78
C GLY A 71 -9.41 0.82 -6.49
N ASN A 72 -9.38 -0.48 -6.79
CA ASN A 72 -10.45 -1.42 -6.49
C ASN A 72 -10.22 -2.16 -5.15
N GLY A 73 -9.14 -1.84 -4.43
CA GLY A 73 -8.79 -2.48 -3.17
C GLY A 73 -8.11 -3.85 -3.34
N VAL A 74 -7.62 -4.18 -4.53
CA VAL A 74 -6.95 -5.46 -4.81
C VAL A 74 -5.43 -5.32 -4.62
N ILE A 75 -4.82 -6.26 -3.90
CA ILE A 75 -3.36 -6.33 -3.76
C ILE A 75 -2.75 -6.80 -5.09
N GLN A 76 -2.06 -5.92 -5.78
CA GLN A 76 -1.39 -6.20 -7.06
C GLN A 76 0.02 -6.77 -6.84
N HIS A 77 0.74 -6.25 -5.83
CA HIS A 77 2.09 -6.71 -5.51
C HIS A 77 2.29 -6.82 -4.00
N LYS A 78 3.11 -7.81 -3.61
CA LYS A 78 3.58 -7.99 -2.24
C LYS A 78 5.09 -7.93 -2.24
N ASN A 79 5.62 -7.22 -1.26
CA ASN A 79 7.00 -7.21 -0.86
C ASN A 79 8.05 -6.77 -1.90
N LEU A 80 7.67 -5.98 -2.91
CA LEU A 80 8.65 -5.29 -3.77
C LEU A 80 9.46 -4.25 -3.00
N ARG A 81 10.73 -4.04 -3.40
CA ARG A 81 11.65 -3.08 -2.76
C ARG A 81 12.49 -2.37 -3.83
N GLY A 82 13.05 -1.21 -3.47
CA GLY A 82 13.99 -0.49 -4.33
C GLY A 82 13.43 -0.25 -5.74
N ALA A 83 14.24 -0.53 -6.76
CA ALA A 83 13.87 -0.28 -8.16
C ALA A 83 12.61 -1.03 -8.62
N GLU A 84 12.36 -2.25 -8.11
CA GLU A 84 11.16 -3.02 -8.49
C GLU A 84 9.88 -2.36 -7.95
N LEU A 85 9.95 -1.83 -6.73
CA LEU A 85 8.85 -1.06 -6.14
C LEU A 85 8.58 0.21 -6.95
N ASP A 86 9.64 0.93 -7.32
CA ASP A 86 9.55 2.18 -8.07
C ASP A 86 8.91 1.95 -9.45
N GLN A 87 9.33 0.90 -10.16
CA GLN A 87 8.77 0.54 -11.45
C GLN A 87 7.29 0.15 -11.37
N ALA A 88 6.92 -0.66 -10.38
CA ALA A 88 5.52 -1.06 -10.19
C ALA A 88 4.63 0.15 -9.84
N LEU A 89 5.11 1.06 -8.99
CA LEU A 89 4.41 2.30 -8.66
C LEU A 89 4.20 3.18 -9.89
N ASP A 90 5.25 3.39 -10.69
CA ASP A 90 5.17 4.22 -11.90
C ASP A 90 4.15 3.63 -12.90
N GLN A 91 4.10 2.31 -13.05
CA GLN A 91 3.11 1.62 -13.89
C GLN A 91 1.69 1.78 -13.36
N MET A 92 1.46 1.54 -12.07
CA MET A 92 0.13 1.63 -11.47
C MET A 92 -0.41 3.06 -11.48
N VAL A 93 0.43 4.06 -11.20
CA VAL A 93 0.04 5.47 -11.25
C VAL A 93 -0.28 5.89 -12.69
N ALA A 94 0.52 5.49 -13.67
CA ALA A 94 0.25 5.80 -15.08
C ALA A 94 -1.10 5.22 -15.54
N GLN A 95 -1.46 4.01 -15.10
CA GLN A 95 -2.76 3.40 -15.41
C GLN A 95 -3.95 4.19 -14.84
N LEU A 96 -3.78 4.89 -13.72
CA LEU A 96 -4.81 5.73 -13.10
C LEU A 96 -4.93 7.12 -13.73
N GLU A 97 -3.82 7.65 -14.27
CA GLU A 97 -3.81 8.96 -14.94
C GLU A 97 -4.29 8.87 -16.40
N THR A 98 -4.23 7.69 -17.00
CA THR A 98 -4.76 7.47 -18.33
C THR A 98 -6.25 7.13 -18.22
N PRO A 99 -7.17 7.79 -18.95
CA PRO A 99 -8.57 7.38 -18.99
C PRO A 99 -8.64 5.99 -19.63
N SER A 100 -8.68 4.94 -18.82
CA SER A 100 -8.88 3.58 -19.32
C SER A 100 -10.38 3.31 -19.32
N GLU A 101 -10.94 3.10 -20.51
CA GLU A 101 -12.30 2.57 -20.69
C GLU A 101 -12.49 1.38 -19.77
N THR A 102 -13.51 1.48 -18.92
CA THR A 102 -13.96 0.46 -17.98
C THR A 102 -13.91 -0.90 -18.65
N LYS A 103 -13.03 -1.79 -18.18
CA LYS A 103 -13.17 -3.23 -18.39
C LYS A 103 -14.41 -3.68 -17.61
N GLU A 104 -15.57 -3.44 -18.19
CA GLU A 104 -16.82 -4.08 -17.80
C GLU A 104 -16.65 -5.55 -18.16
N ALA A 105 -16.22 -6.36 -17.18
CA ALA A 105 -16.25 -7.80 -17.30
C ALA A 105 -17.72 -8.23 -17.37
N ALA A 106 -18.25 -8.29 -18.58
CA ALA A 106 -19.52 -8.94 -18.87
C ALA A 106 -19.42 -10.39 -18.40
N VAL A 107 -20.05 -10.69 -17.27
CA VAL A 107 -20.37 -12.07 -16.88
C VAL A 107 -21.42 -12.54 -17.88
N PRO A 108 -21.15 -13.56 -18.72
CA PRO A 108 -22.20 -14.11 -19.56
C PRO A 108 -23.18 -14.81 -18.63
N VAL A 109 -24.40 -14.26 -18.54
CA VAL A 109 -25.54 -14.94 -17.94
C VAL A 109 -25.89 -16.11 -18.85
N ASP A 110 -25.42 -17.30 -18.49
CA ASP A 110 -25.79 -18.54 -19.14
C ASP A 110 -27.27 -18.81 -18.84
N LYS A 111 -28.13 -18.53 -19.82
CA LYS A 111 -29.52 -18.98 -19.82
C LYS A 111 -29.55 -20.37 -20.41
N GLN A 112 -29.51 -21.39 -19.56
CA GLN A 112 -29.98 -22.72 -19.92
C GLN A 112 -30.97 -23.23 -18.88
N ALA A 113 -32.25 -23.12 -19.25
CA ALA A 113 -33.32 -24.01 -18.78
C ALA A 113 -33.50 -25.11 -19.82
N PRO A 114 -33.92 -26.31 -19.41
CA PRO A 114 -35.32 -26.67 -19.64
C PRO A 114 -36.13 -26.86 -18.36
#